data_AF-A0A2I0TCN2-F1
#
_entry.id   AF-A0A2I0TCN2-F1
#
_cell.length_a   1.000
_cell.length_b   1.000
_cell.length_c   1.000
_cell.angle_alpha   90.00
_cell.angle_beta   90.00
_cell.angle_gamma   90.00
#
_symmetry.space_group_name_H-M   'P 1'
#
loop_
_entity.id
_entity.type
_entity.pdbx_description
1 polymer ?
#
loop_
_entity_poly.entity_id
_entity_poly.type
_entity_poly.pdbx_seq_one_letter_code
_entity_poly.pdbx_strand_id
1 'polypeptide(L)'
;MLLINDVTITLQHNYPNQAFTSPAILVVATFSTWKFWGITRNVGSIMDLGNSDDTLLWVLVSSREEEEAFGHGSIDPAEGNTTENFHQTFIRTLQGNALDALIEAMMENLQYVMLQSRTPKLQSNAWVTEGLYTFCCQVMFESGFLTLFGKEFNSNHDKNVSSKQETERAHILNALENFKEFDKIFPALVAGLPIHLFKSAHSAREKLGEALLHKNLQKRDNLSELVTLRMFLNDTLSTFDDMEKAKTHVAVLWASQANTIPATFWSLFYLLKQHHQGGNEAIERIHDFPSCQGGFHFALGERFLQHSQ
;
A
#
# COMPACT_ATOMS: atom_id res chain seq x y z
N MET A 1 -12.48 -19.81 7.75
CA MET A 1 -11.16 -19.30 7.32
C MET A 1 -10.41 -20.40 6.56
N LEU A 2 -11.08 -20.97 5.56
CA LEU A 2 -10.48 -21.79 4.51
C LEU A 2 -10.47 -20.90 3.25
N LEU A 3 -9.42 -20.98 2.42
CA LEU A 3 -9.40 -20.53 1.01
C LEU A 3 -9.17 -19.04 0.66
N ILE A 4 -8.34 -18.26 1.38
CA ILE A 4 -7.68 -17.08 0.75
C ILE A 4 -6.32 -17.49 0.16
N ASN A 5 -5.55 -18.28 0.92
CA ASN A 5 -4.21 -18.71 0.51
C ASN A 5 -4.21 -19.77 -0.61
N ASP A 6 -5.36 -20.42 -0.85
CA ASP A 6 -5.50 -21.45 -1.88
C ASP A 6 -5.95 -20.90 -3.24
N VAL A 7 -6.33 -19.61 -3.30
CA VAL A 7 -6.69 -18.97 -4.56
C VAL A 7 -5.41 -18.63 -5.30
N THR A 8 -5.18 -19.30 -6.43
CA THR A 8 -4.02 -19.04 -7.27
C THR A 8 -4.39 -18.18 -8.48
N ILE A 9 -3.49 -17.27 -8.84
CA ILE A 9 -3.49 -16.55 -10.11
C ILE A 9 -2.42 -17.14 -11.02
N THR A 10 -2.75 -17.31 -12.29
CA THR A 10 -1.80 -17.69 -13.32
C THR A 10 -1.62 -16.48 -14.23
N LEU A 11 -0.38 -16.09 -14.51
CA LEU A 11 -0.09 -14.95 -15.40
C LEU A 11 0.97 -15.24 -16.47
N GLN A 12 0.86 -14.56 -17.61
CA GLN A 12 1.79 -14.67 -18.75
C GLN A 12 2.15 -13.26 -19.25
N HIS A 13 3.44 -13.02 -19.51
CA HIS A 13 3.92 -11.81 -20.15
C HIS A 13 3.85 -11.97 -21.67
N ASN A 14 3.18 -11.06 -22.38
CA ASN A 14 3.00 -11.17 -23.83
C ASN A 14 3.49 -9.88 -24.53
N TYR A 15 4.29 -10.04 -25.59
CA TYR A 15 4.51 -8.99 -26.59
C TYR A 15 3.36 -9.05 -27.60
N PRO A 16 2.94 -7.92 -28.19
CA PRO A 16 1.53 -7.63 -28.43
C PRO A 16 0.90 -8.61 -29.42
N ASN A 17 -0.10 -9.35 -28.95
CA ASN A 17 -1.36 -9.63 -29.64
C ASN A 17 -2.30 -10.37 -28.68
N GLN A 18 -3.47 -9.77 -28.42
CA GLN A 18 -4.54 -10.18 -27.48
C GLN A 18 -4.30 -9.77 -26.01
N ALA A 19 -5.33 -9.25 -25.35
CA ALA A 19 -5.25 -8.31 -24.23
C ALA A 19 -6.01 -8.76 -22.94
N PHE A 20 -5.97 -7.88 -21.91
CA PHE A 20 -6.56 -7.84 -20.53
C PHE A 20 -5.70 -8.41 -19.39
N THR A 21 -5.22 -7.60 -18.41
CA THR A 21 -5.74 -6.36 -17.79
C THR A 21 -4.65 -5.28 -17.60
N SER A 22 -5.06 -4.01 -17.68
CA SER A 22 -4.20 -2.84 -17.46
C SER A 22 -3.96 -2.58 -15.95
N PRO A 23 -2.79 -2.05 -15.53
CA PRO A 23 -2.55 -1.56 -14.17
C PRO A 23 -3.61 -0.60 -13.64
N ALA A 24 -4.39 0.02 -14.54
CA ALA A 24 -5.53 0.89 -14.22
C ALA A 24 -6.56 0.26 -13.25
N ILE A 25 -6.79 -1.05 -13.27
CA ILE A 25 -7.70 -1.70 -12.30
C ILE A 25 -7.12 -1.64 -10.88
N LEU A 26 -5.81 -1.90 -10.74
CA LEU A 26 -5.14 -1.84 -9.45
C LEU A 26 -5.12 -0.40 -8.91
N VAL A 27 -4.95 0.58 -9.80
CA VAL A 27 -5.05 2.02 -9.49
C VAL A 27 -6.46 2.39 -9.01
N VAL A 28 -7.52 1.93 -9.67
CA VAL A 28 -8.89 2.21 -9.20
C VAL A 28 -9.14 1.58 -7.83
N ALA A 29 -8.68 0.34 -7.59
CA ALA A 29 -8.80 -0.32 -6.29
C ALA A 29 -8.01 0.39 -5.17
N THR A 30 -6.83 0.96 -5.48
CA THR A 30 -6.06 1.76 -4.50
C THR A 30 -6.74 3.07 -4.16
N PHE A 31 -7.18 3.83 -5.14
CA PHE A 31 -7.75 5.15 -4.87
C PHE A 31 -9.16 5.06 -4.29
N SER A 32 -9.90 3.99 -4.58
CA SER A 32 -11.18 3.70 -3.92
C SER A 32 -11.01 3.46 -2.42
N THR A 33 -9.92 2.85 -1.94
CA THR A 33 -9.69 2.66 -0.49
C THR A 33 -9.27 3.93 0.22
N TRP A 34 -8.57 4.83 -0.46
CA TRP A 34 -8.24 6.16 0.06
C TRP A 34 -9.48 7.07 0.11
N LYS A 35 -10.37 7.00 -0.89
CA LYS A 35 -11.71 7.59 -0.81
C LYS A 35 -12.60 6.91 0.23
N PHE A 36 -12.43 5.60 0.47
CA PHE A 36 -13.16 4.86 1.52
C PHE A 36 -12.76 5.32 2.92
N TRP A 37 -11.54 5.81 3.09
CA TRP A 37 -11.16 6.49 4.33
C TRP A 37 -11.97 7.79 4.53
N GLY A 38 -12.31 8.49 3.44
CA GLY A 38 -13.25 9.62 3.45
C GLY A 38 -14.74 9.26 3.42
N ILE A 39 -15.11 7.99 3.19
CA ILE A 39 -16.51 7.53 3.09
C ILE A 39 -16.63 6.12 3.72
N THR A 40 -17.06 6.11 4.99
CA THR A 40 -17.61 4.99 5.80
C THR A 40 -16.65 4.06 6.57
N ARG A 41 -16.86 4.03 7.90
CA ARG A 41 -17.37 2.80 8.51
C ARG A 41 -18.44 3.07 9.55
N ASN A 42 -19.65 2.66 9.18
CA ASN A 42 -20.82 2.52 10.03
C ASN A 42 -20.54 1.40 11.05
N VAL A 43 -20.00 1.74 12.22
CA VAL A 43 -20.14 0.92 13.43
C VAL A 43 -21.07 1.71 14.34
N GLY A 44 -22.33 1.31 14.32
CA GLY A 44 -23.35 1.90 15.15
C GLY A 44 -23.02 1.74 16.64
N SER A 45 -23.33 2.81 17.37
CA SER A 45 -23.31 2.96 18.82
C SER A 45 -21.93 3.23 19.43
N ILE A 46 -21.60 4.51 19.61
CA ILE A 46 -21.65 5.20 20.91
C ILE A 46 -21.34 6.69 20.67
N MET A 47 -22.20 7.54 21.25
CA MET A 47 -22.11 9.00 21.40
C MET A 47 -22.44 9.89 20.19
N ASP A 48 -23.70 10.33 20.24
CA ASP A 48 -24.31 11.44 19.52
C ASP A 48 -23.71 12.78 19.99
N LEU A 49 -22.80 13.37 19.21
CA LEU A 49 -22.45 14.78 19.28
C LEU A 49 -22.10 15.31 17.88
N GLY A 50 -23.03 16.09 17.33
CA GLY A 50 -22.94 17.11 16.27
C GLY A 50 -21.72 17.18 15.33
N ASN A 51 -22.04 17.17 14.03
CA ASN A 51 -21.20 17.40 12.83
C ASN A 51 -20.30 16.21 12.44
N SER A 52 -20.86 15.26 11.68
CA SER A 52 -20.44 13.86 11.65
C SER A 52 -19.52 13.41 10.51
N ASP A 53 -19.06 14.28 9.62
CA ASP A 53 -18.29 13.82 8.45
C ASP A 53 -16.76 13.95 8.64
N ASP A 54 -16.30 14.84 9.53
CA ASP A 54 -14.85 15.08 9.78
C ASP A 54 -14.31 14.40 11.06
N THR A 55 -15.19 13.86 11.91
CA THR A 55 -14.83 13.43 13.27
C THR A 55 -14.24 12.03 13.33
N LEU A 56 -14.70 11.09 12.51
CA LEU A 56 -14.35 9.66 12.65
C LEU A 56 -12.91 9.33 12.21
N LEU A 57 -12.44 10.10 11.24
CA LEU A 57 -11.14 9.95 10.59
C LEU A 57 -10.04 10.58 11.48
N TRP A 58 -10.38 11.66 12.20
CA TRP A 58 -9.61 12.20 13.32
C TRP A 58 -9.59 11.27 14.54
N VAL A 59 -10.72 10.67 14.91
CA VAL A 59 -10.81 9.77 16.06
C VAL A 59 -9.92 8.54 15.89
N LEU A 60 -9.71 8.02 14.67
CA LEU A 60 -8.80 6.90 14.44
C LEU A 60 -7.32 7.30 14.47
N VAL A 61 -6.98 8.51 14.02
CA VAL A 61 -5.58 8.99 13.95
C VAL A 61 -5.12 9.57 15.29
N SER A 62 -6.01 10.15 16.09
CA SER A 62 -5.68 10.74 17.40
C SER A 62 -6.19 9.92 18.58
N SER A 63 -6.44 8.63 18.38
CA SER A 63 -6.77 7.73 19.49
C SER A 63 -5.50 7.34 20.23
N ARG A 64 -5.59 7.25 21.56
CA ARG A 64 -4.51 6.73 22.39
C ARG A 64 -4.10 5.31 21.95
N GLU A 65 -5.03 4.54 21.42
CA GLU A 65 -4.82 3.22 20.86
C GLU A 65 -3.92 3.23 19.62
N GLU A 66 -3.98 4.28 18.79
CA GLU A 66 -3.09 4.48 17.63
C GLU A 66 -1.66 4.79 18.10
N GLU A 67 -1.55 5.74 19.02
CA GLU A 67 -0.27 6.16 19.62
C GLU A 67 0.44 4.96 20.26
N GLU A 68 -0.30 4.14 21.01
CA GLU A 68 0.22 2.92 21.62
C GLU A 68 0.54 1.84 20.57
N ALA A 69 -0.27 1.70 19.52
CA ALA A 69 -0.03 0.72 18.46
C ALA A 69 1.26 1.02 17.68
N PHE A 70 1.48 2.27 17.27
CA PHE A 70 2.66 2.68 16.51
C PHE A 70 3.86 3.06 17.40
N GLY A 71 3.61 3.44 18.66
CA GLY A 71 4.62 3.65 19.69
C GLY A 71 5.34 4.99 19.59
N HIS A 72 4.61 6.06 19.25
CA HIS A 72 5.06 7.45 19.31
C HIS A 72 4.29 8.23 20.40
N GLY A 73 4.85 9.36 20.86
CA GLY A 73 4.13 10.27 21.74
C GLY A 73 2.85 10.82 21.12
N SER A 74 2.00 11.40 21.96
CA SER A 74 0.68 11.86 21.51
C SER A 74 0.75 12.89 20.40
N ILE A 75 -0.07 12.71 19.37
CA ILE A 75 -0.19 13.65 18.25
C ILE A 75 -1.31 14.68 18.46
N ASP A 76 -2.04 14.60 19.58
CA ASP A 76 -3.01 15.61 19.98
C ASP A 76 -2.27 16.93 20.30
N PRO A 77 -2.57 18.04 19.58
CA PRO A 77 -1.95 19.32 19.87
C PRO A 77 -2.17 19.82 21.32
N ALA A 78 -3.20 19.34 22.01
CA ALA A 78 -3.45 19.65 23.42
C ALA A 78 -2.40 19.06 24.37
N GLU A 79 -1.78 17.93 24.01
CA GLU A 79 -0.75 17.25 24.80
C GLU A 79 0.66 17.85 24.57
N GLY A 80 0.81 18.72 23.57
CA GLY A 80 1.99 19.57 23.39
C GLY A 80 3.21 18.93 22.73
N ASN A 81 3.15 17.66 22.30
CA ASN A 81 4.28 17.05 21.58
C ASN A 81 4.42 17.57 20.15
N THR A 82 3.32 18.04 19.55
CA THR A 82 3.29 18.63 18.21
C THR A 82 2.20 19.70 18.09
N THR A 83 2.38 20.66 17.20
CA THR A 83 1.33 21.63 16.81
C THR A 83 0.78 21.38 15.41
N GLU A 84 1.19 20.27 14.78
CA GLU A 84 0.71 19.87 13.46
C GLU A 84 -0.80 19.56 13.47
N ASN A 85 -1.52 20.09 12.48
CA ASN A 85 -2.86 19.63 12.14
C ASN A 85 -2.76 18.53 11.07
N PHE A 86 -2.71 17.28 11.51
CA PHE A 86 -2.52 16.11 10.64
C PHE A 86 -3.57 16.01 9.54
N HIS A 87 -4.84 16.28 9.86
CA HIS A 87 -5.91 16.23 8.87
C HIS A 87 -5.72 17.26 7.74
N GLN A 88 -5.32 18.48 8.08
CA GLN A 88 -4.98 19.48 7.05
C GLN A 88 -3.76 19.07 6.23
N THR A 89 -2.76 18.44 6.86
CA THR A 89 -1.63 17.85 6.13
C THR A 89 -2.09 16.80 5.12
N PHE A 90 -2.97 15.88 5.52
CA PHE A 90 -3.52 14.85 4.63
C PHE A 90 -4.39 15.44 3.51
N ILE A 91 -5.30 16.37 3.82
CA ILE A 91 -6.13 17.03 2.78
C ILE A 91 -5.25 17.70 1.74
N ARG A 92 -4.23 18.45 2.19
CA ARG A 92 -3.36 19.21 1.30
C ARG A 92 -2.57 18.30 0.35
N THR A 93 -2.16 17.13 0.81
CA THR A 93 -1.20 16.28 0.10
C THR A 93 -1.84 15.08 -0.60
N LEU A 94 -3.09 14.76 -0.29
CA LEU A 94 -3.82 13.61 -0.82
C LEU A 94 -5.04 14.00 -1.67
N GLN A 95 -5.17 15.28 -2.01
CA GLN A 95 -6.21 15.82 -2.87
C GLN A 95 -5.61 16.85 -3.84
N GLY A 96 -6.41 17.27 -4.83
CA GLY A 96 -6.00 18.27 -5.82
C GLY A 96 -4.73 17.89 -6.57
N ASN A 97 -3.88 18.87 -6.87
CA ASN A 97 -2.66 18.66 -7.67
C ASN A 97 -1.67 17.67 -7.03
N ALA A 98 -1.63 17.59 -5.69
CA ALA A 98 -0.77 16.64 -4.99
C ALA A 98 -1.21 15.19 -5.24
N LEU A 99 -2.53 14.97 -5.35
CA LEU A 99 -3.09 13.67 -5.71
C LEU A 99 -2.77 13.29 -7.16
N ASP A 100 -2.80 14.24 -8.10
CA ASP A 100 -2.48 13.97 -9.51
C ASP A 100 -1.05 13.43 -9.65
N ALA A 101 -0.08 14.10 -9.01
CA ALA A 101 1.31 13.63 -8.99
C ALA A 101 1.46 12.25 -8.32
N LEU A 102 0.68 11.98 -7.26
CA LEU A 102 0.69 10.69 -6.58
C LEU A 102 0.09 9.57 -7.45
N ILE A 103 -0.96 9.87 -8.24
CA ILE A 103 -1.56 8.95 -9.21
C ILE A 103 -0.56 8.60 -10.31
N GLU A 104 0.11 9.61 -10.88
CA GLU A 104 1.13 9.42 -11.91
C GLU A 104 2.28 8.54 -11.39
N ALA A 105 2.82 8.88 -10.22
CA ALA A 105 3.87 8.09 -9.58
C ALA A 105 3.43 6.64 -9.29
N MET A 106 2.19 6.44 -8.81
CA MET A 106 1.66 5.10 -8.56
C MET A 106 1.51 4.29 -9.84
N MET A 107 1.06 4.92 -10.93
CA MET A 107 0.93 4.26 -12.23
C MET A 107 2.30 3.83 -12.77
N GLU A 108 3.29 4.71 -12.72
CA GLU A 108 4.67 4.40 -13.12
C GLU A 108 5.26 3.26 -12.27
N ASN A 109 5.05 3.31 -10.96
CA ASN A 109 5.55 2.29 -10.04
C ASN A 109 4.84 0.94 -10.23
N LEU A 110 3.53 0.92 -10.47
CA LEU A 110 2.81 -0.31 -10.80
C LEU A 110 3.33 -0.92 -12.11
N GLN A 111 3.51 -0.12 -13.15
CA GLN A 111 4.09 -0.59 -14.40
C GLN A 111 5.51 -1.12 -14.18
N TYR A 112 6.34 -0.38 -13.45
CA TYR A 112 7.69 -0.80 -13.08
C TYR A 112 7.70 -2.14 -12.35
N VAL A 113 6.92 -2.28 -11.28
CA VAL A 113 6.85 -3.49 -10.46
C VAL A 113 6.31 -4.65 -11.28
N MET A 114 5.25 -4.47 -12.06
CA MET A 114 4.70 -5.56 -12.86
C MET A 114 5.68 -6.00 -13.95
N LEU A 115 6.30 -5.07 -14.69
CA LEU A 115 7.19 -5.35 -15.84
C LEU A 115 8.61 -5.81 -15.44
N GLN A 116 9.26 -5.17 -14.47
CA GLN A 116 10.67 -5.40 -14.15
C GLN A 116 10.90 -6.48 -13.09
N SER A 117 9.93 -6.76 -12.22
CA SER A 117 10.08 -7.76 -11.15
C SER A 117 10.23 -9.20 -11.64
N ARG A 118 9.81 -9.48 -12.88
CA ARG A 118 9.62 -10.84 -13.38
C ARG A 118 10.46 -11.13 -14.64
N THR A 119 11.20 -10.16 -15.17
CA THR A 119 11.98 -10.28 -16.42
C THR A 119 13.22 -11.18 -16.39
N PRO A 120 13.96 -11.44 -15.28
CA PRO A 120 15.17 -12.25 -15.39
C PRO A 120 14.93 -13.73 -15.70
N LYS A 121 13.70 -14.25 -15.48
CA LYS A 121 13.34 -15.66 -15.72
C LYS A 121 12.29 -15.85 -16.82
N LEU A 122 11.66 -14.79 -17.32
CA LEU A 122 10.71 -14.84 -18.44
C LEU A 122 11.42 -14.64 -19.79
N GLN A 123 12.34 -15.55 -20.13
CA GLN A 123 12.60 -15.86 -21.55
C GLN A 123 11.59 -16.86 -22.12
N SER A 124 10.55 -17.18 -21.36
CA SER A 124 9.51 -18.11 -21.75
C SER A 124 8.16 -17.40 -21.72
N ASN A 125 7.37 -17.56 -22.78
CA ASN A 125 5.92 -17.33 -22.80
C ASN A 125 5.19 -18.33 -21.86
N ALA A 126 5.79 -18.70 -20.73
CA ALA A 126 5.24 -19.65 -19.79
C ALA A 126 4.33 -18.94 -18.79
N TRP A 127 3.19 -19.57 -18.55
CA TRP A 127 2.31 -19.23 -17.45
C TRP A 127 3.01 -19.45 -16.10
N VAL A 128 2.90 -18.47 -15.21
CA VAL A 128 3.41 -18.54 -13.84
C VAL A 128 2.22 -18.62 -12.88
N THR A 129 2.14 -19.68 -12.08
CA THR A 129 1.12 -19.85 -11.04
C THR A 129 1.64 -19.36 -9.69
N GLU A 130 0.90 -18.50 -9.03
CA GLU A 130 1.20 -17.92 -7.72
C GLU A 130 -0.08 -17.78 -6.88
N GLY A 131 0.02 -17.63 -5.55
CA GLY A 131 -1.13 -17.26 -4.72
C GLY A 131 -1.61 -15.83 -5.02
N LEU A 132 -2.90 -15.64 -5.29
CA LEU A 132 -3.49 -14.34 -5.66
C LEU A 132 -3.28 -13.29 -4.56
N TYR A 133 -3.48 -13.64 -3.29
CA TYR A 133 -3.27 -12.70 -2.19
C TYR A 133 -1.78 -12.33 -2.04
N THR A 134 -0.88 -13.31 -2.19
CA THR A 134 0.58 -13.07 -2.19
C THR A 134 0.99 -12.13 -3.33
N PHE A 135 0.45 -12.35 -4.53
CA PHE A 135 0.64 -11.50 -5.69
C PHE A 135 0.20 -10.05 -5.40
N CYS A 136 -1.03 -9.87 -4.88
CA CYS A 136 -1.54 -8.55 -4.50
C CYS A 136 -0.68 -7.90 -3.41
N CYS A 137 -0.26 -8.63 -2.39
CA CYS A 137 0.62 -8.10 -1.33
C CYS A 137 1.91 -7.54 -1.93
N GLN A 138 2.60 -8.31 -2.77
CA GLN A 138 3.88 -7.89 -3.35
C GLN A 138 3.72 -6.69 -4.27
N VAL A 139 2.81 -6.76 -5.24
CA VAL A 139 2.63 -5.70 -6.24
C VAL A 139 2.18 -4.40 -5.57
N MET A 140 1.21 -4.47 -4.67
CA MET A 140 0.64 -3.27 -4.05
C MET A 140 1.59 -2.64 -3.04
N PHE A 141 2.22 -3.46 -2.19
CA PHE A 141 3.14 -2.94 -1.19
C PHE A 141 4.36 -2.32 -1.84
N GLU A 142 4.97 -2.98 -2.82
CA GLU A 142 6.16 -2.43 -3.49
C GLU A 142 5.81 -1.13 -4.24
N SER A 143 4.74 -1.13 -5.02
CA SER A 143 4.35 0.06 -5.79
C SER A 143 3.96 1.22 -4.87
N GLY A 144 3.21 0.95 -3.79
CA GLY A 144 2.81 1.98 -2.84
C GLY A 144 3.96 2.48 -1.97
N PHE A 145 4.90 1.60 -1.59
CA PHE A 145 6.11 2.01 -0.87
C PHE A 145 6.96 2.96 -1.72
N LEU A 146 7.22 2.60 -2.98
CA LEU A 146 7.97 3.45 -3.91
C LEU A 146 7.26 4.78 -4.21
N THR A 147 5.94 4.78 -4.24
CA THR A 147 5.12 5.97 -4.50
C THR A 147 5.16 6.96 -3.34
N LEU A 148 5.09 6.47 -2.09
CA LEU A 148 5.07 7.34 -0.92
C LEU A 148 6.47 7.72 -0.46
N PHE A 149 7.36 6.73 -0.37
CA PHE A 149 8.68 6.86 0.24
C PHE A 149 9.80 6.93 -0.80
N GLY A 150 9.49 7.06 -2.10
CA GLY A 150 10.51 7.29 -3.13
C GLY A 150 11.37 6.06 -3.44
N LYS A 151 12.47 6.27 -4.19
CA LYS A 151 13.41 5.23 -4.68
C LYS A 151 14.83 5.47 -4.17
N GLU A 152 15.60 4.42 -3.88
CA GLU A 152 17.00 4.53 -3.42
C GLU A 152 17.99 4.96 -4.52
N PHE A 153 17.59 4.91 -5.79
CA PHE A 153 18.48 5.26 -6.90
C PHE A 153 17.76 6.03 -8.02
N ASN A 154 18.54 6.86 -8.72
CA ASN A 154 18.11 7.57 -9.91
C ASN A 154 18.54 6.80 -11.17
N SER A 155 17.57 6.41 -12.01
CA SER A 155 17.83 5.69 -13.26
C SER A 155 18.73 6.45 -14.25
N ASN A 156 18.90 7.76 -14.08
CA ASN A 156 19.60 8.61 -15.04
C ASN A 156 21.11 8.76 -14.77
N HIS A 157 21.63 8.28 -13.63
CA HIS A 157 23.02 8.54 -13.22
C HIS A 157 23.89 7.32 -12.88
N ASP A 158 23.33 6.13 -12.74
CA ASP A 158 24.05 4.97 -12.21
C ASP A 158 24.45 3.93 -13.27
N LYS A 159 25.72 3.50 -13.28
CA LYS A 159 26.25 2.50 -14.23
C LYS A 159 25.92 1.04 -13.85
N ASN A 160 25.43 0.80 -12.63
CA ASN A 160 25.11 -0.52 -12.06
C ASN A 160 23.63 -0.62 -11.64
N VAL A 161 22.71 -0.16 -12.49
CA VAL A 161 21.27 -0.02 -12.19
C VAL A 161 20.63 -1.34 -11.73
N SER A 162 20.96 -2.47 -12.37
CA SER A 162 20.31 -3.76 -12.10
C SER A 162 20.59 -4.32 -10.71
N SER A 163 21.83 -4.25 -10.23
CA SER A 163 22.21 -4.77 -8.90
C SER A 163 21.64 -3.92 -7.76
N LYS A 164 21.55 -2.59 -7.95
CA LYS A 164 20.92 -1.67 -7.00
C LYS A 164 19.41 -1.88 -6.93
N GLN A 165 18.77 -2.06 -8.09
CA GLN A 165 17.34 -2.42 -8.19
C GLN A 165 17.00 -3.71 -7.43
N GLU A 166 17.80 -4.76 -7.60
CA GLU A 166 17.56 -6.03 -6.92
C GLU A 166 17.74 -5.92 -5.40
N THR A 167 18.70 -5.10 -4.96
CA THR A 167 18.93 -4.82 -3.53
C THR A 167 17.78 -4.01 -2.92
N GLU A 168 17.34 -2.94 -3.58
CA GLU A 168 16.19 -2.14 -3.12
C GLU A 168 14.93 -3.02 -3.05
N ARG A 169 14.67 -3.81 -4.09
CA ARG A 169 13.55 -4.75 -4.11
C ARG A 169 13.62 -5.71 -2.93
N ALA A 170 14.79 -6.27 -2.63
CA ALA A 170 14.96 -7.16 -1.48
C ALA A 170 14.69 -6.45 -0.15
N HIS A 171 15.11 -5.19 0.00
CA HIS A 171 14.79 -4.37 1.17
C HIS A 171 13.29 -4.11 1.31
N ILE A 172 12.61 -3.76 0.22
CA ILE A 172 11.15 -3.52 0.21
C ILE A 172 10.39 -4.81 0.52
N LEU A 173 10.82 -5.95 -0.01
CA LEU A 173 10.20 -7.25 0.31
C LEU A 173 10.43 -7.66 1.77
N ASN A 174 11.58 -7.32 2.36
CA ASN A 174 11.78 -7.49 3.80
C ASN A 174 10.85 -6.55 4.59
N ALA A 175 10.69 -5.30 4.17
CA ALA A 175 9.70 -4.38 4.76
C ALA A 175 8.26 -4.94 4.65
N LEU A 176 7.89 -5.59 3.54
CA LEU A 176 6.59 -6.27 3.41
C LEU A 176 6.41 -7.38 4.45
N GLU A 177 7.43 -8.20 4.70
CA GLU A 177 7.33 -9.25 5.72
C GLU A 177 7.22 -8.68 7.13
N ASN A 178 7.96 -7.61 7.44
CA ASN A 178 7.78 -6.89 8.71
C ASN A 178 6.38 -6.27 8.81
N PHE A 179 5.88 -5.68 7.72
CA PHE A 179 4.54 -5.11 7.66
C PHE A 179 3.46 -6.15 7.96
N LYS A 180 3.51 -7.32 7.32
CA LYS A 180 2.55 -8.41 7.56
C LYS A 180 2.58 -8.88 9.02
N GLU A 181 3.77 -9.02 9.60
CA GLU A 181 3.92 -9.50 10.98
C GLU A 181 3.38 -8.48 11.99
N PHE A 182 3.56 -7.19 11.72
CA PHE A 182 2.97 -6.11 12.52
C PHE A 182 1.44 -6.02 12.35
N ASP A 183 0.96 -5.96 11.10
CA ASP A 183 -0.47 -5.84 10.77
C ASP A 183 -1.31 -6.99 11.35
N LYS A 184 -0.75 -8.20 11.38
CA LYS A 184 -1.40 -9.40 11.95
C LYS A 184 -1.86 -9.22 13.40
N ILE A 185 -1.11 -8.47 14.20
CA ILE A 185 -1.45 -8.23 15.62
C ILE A 185 -2.09 -6.87 15.86
N PHE A 186 -2.28 -6.06 14.82
CA PHE A 186 -2.88 -4.74 14.93
C PHE A 186 -4.25 -4.74 15.63
N PRO A 187 -5.16 -5.71 15.38
CA PRO A 187 -6.41 -5.80 16.15
C PRO A 187 -6.20 -6.00 17.66
N ALA A 188 -5.13 -6.68 18.07
CA ALA A 188 -4.79 -6.86 19.47
C ALA A 188 -4.26 -5.56 20.10
N LEU A 189 -3.46 -4.79 19.35
CA LEU A 189 -2.94 -3.49 19.81
C LEU A 189 -4.07 -2.49 20.02
N VAL A 190 -5.01 -2.40 19.07
CA VAL A 190 -6.20 -1.54 19.19
C VAL A 190 -7.10 -1.97 20.34
N ALA A 191 -7.07 -3.25 20.73
CA ALA A 191 -7.75 -3.74 21.92
C ALA A 191 -6.99 -3.44 23.24
N GLY A 192 -5.89 -2.69 23.18
CA GLY A 192 -5.08 -2.28 24.33
C GLY A 192 -4.06 -3.33 24.80
N LEU A 193 -3.79 -4.38 24.02
CA LEU A 193 -2.74 -5.34 24.38
C LEU A 193 -1.37 -4.74 24.07
N PRO A 194 -0.42 -4.76 25.03
CA PRO A 194 0.87 -4.15 24.80
C PRO A 194 1.72 -4.95 23.81
N ILE A 195 2.33 -4.23 22.85
CA ILE A 195 3.10 -4.83 21.75
C ILE A 195 4.27 -5.72 22.22
N HIS A 196 4.82 -5.49 23.41
CA HIS A 196 5.91 -6.28 23.97
C HIS A 196 5.54 -7.76 24.21
N LEU A 197 4.24 -8.09 24.27
CA LEU A 197 3.77 -9.48 24.31
C LEU A 197 3.99 -10.20 22.97
N PHE A 198 4.10 -9.45 21.87
CA PHE A 198 4.27 -9.94 20.51
C PHE A 198 5.69 -9.62 20.00
N LYS A 199 6.71 -10.27 20.57
CA LYS A 199 8.13 -9.97 20.29
C LYS A 199 8.49 -9.85 18.81
N SER A 200 7.91 -10.73 17.98
CA SER A 200 8.12 -10.74 16.52
C SER A 200 7.57 -9.47 15.86
N ALA A 201 6.30 -9.15 16.13
CA ALA A 201 5.65 -7.94 15.64
C ALA A 201 6.25 -6.65 16.21
N HIS A 202 6.69 -6.65 17.47
CA HIS A 202 7.45 -5.56 18.05
C HIS A 202 8.74 -5.32 17.26
N SER A 203 9.55 -6.37 17.05
CA SER A 203 10.77 -6.26 16.23
C SER A 203 10.47 -5.81 14.80
N ALA A 204 9.36 -6.28 14.21
CA ALA A 204 8.94 -5.90 12.87
C ALA A 204 8.60 -4.40 12.79
N ARG A 205 7.84 -3.86 13.75
CA ARG A 205 7.54 -2.43 13.84
C ARG A 205 8.80 -1.58 13.98
N GLU A 206 9.73 -1.97 14.86
CA GLU A 206 10.97 -1.22 15.03
C GLU A 206 11.84 -1.25 13.76
N LYS A 207 11.91 -2.37 13.03
CA LYS A 207 12.60 -2.45 11.72
C LYS A 207 11.95 -1.57 10.66
N LEU A 208 10.62 -1.48 10.63
CA LEU A 208 9.91 -0.53 9.76
C LEU A 208 10.28 0.91 10.13
N GLY A 209 10.31 1.23 11.43
CA GLY A 209 10.78 2.53 11.92
C GLY A 209 12.21 2.84 11.49
N GLU A 210 13.16 1.90 11.68
CA GLU A 210 14.54 2.07 11.24
C GLU A 210 14.66 2.38 9.74
N ALA A 211 13.87 1.71 8.90
CA ALA A 211 13.84 1.97 7.46
C ALA A 211 13.31 3.38 7.11
N LEU A 212 12.37 3.90 7.91
CA LEU A 212 11.69 5.18 7.68
C LEU A 212 12.25 6.36 8.50
N LEU A 213 13.44 6.20 9.10
CA LEU A 213 14.16 7.32 9.71
C LEU A 213 14.41 8.44 8.69
N HIS A 214 14.30 9.71 9.11
CA HIS A 214 14.53 10.86 8.21
C HIS A 214 15.89 10.78 7.51
N LYS A 215 16.95 10.34 8.20
CA LYS A 215 18.30 10.13 7.63
C LYS A 215 18.36 9.11 6.49
N ASN A 216 17.39 8.20 6.42
CA ASN A 216 17.25 7.20 5.37
C ASN A 216 16.33 7.72 4.26
N LEU A 217 15.20 8.33 4.62
CA LEU A 217 14.29 8.97 3.66
C LEU A 217 14.97 10.08 2.84
N GLN A 218 15.84 10.88 3.45
CA GLN A 218 16.61 11.94 2.76
C GLN A 218 17.55 11.42 1.66
N LYS A 219 17.85 10.12 1.64
CA LYS A 219 18.69 9.49 0.60
C LYS A 219 17.87 8.98 -0.59
N ARG A 220 16.54 9.07 -0.50
CA ARG A 220 15.61 8.56 -1.51
C ARG A 220 15.16 9.69 -2.42
N ASP A 221 15.10 9.42 -3.71
CA ASP A 221 14.57 10.33 -4.71
C ASP A 221 13.05 10.16 -4.85
N ASN A 222 12.35 11.21 -5.30
CA ASN A 222 10.91 11.18 -5.58
C ASN A 222 10.03 10.79 -4.38
N LEU A 223 10.34 11.34 -3.19
CA LEU A 223 9.41 11.29 -2.06
C LEU A 223 8.09 11.96 -2.41
N SER A 224 6.97 11.41 -1.93
CA SER A 224 5.67 12.06 -2.08
C SER A 224 5.61 13.42 -1.35
N GLU A 225 4.72 14.31 -1.78
CA GLU A 225 4.49 15.58 -1.07
C GLU A 225 4.03 15.32 0.37
N LEU A 226 3.22 14.26 0.61
CA LEU A 226 2.83 13.83 1.95
C LEU A 226 4.05 13.56 2.83
N VAL A 227 4.95 12.66 2.40
CA VAL A 227 6.12 12.28 3.21
C VAL A 227 7.07 13.47 3.38
N THR A 228 7.28 14.25 2.32
CA THR A 228 8.14 15.45 2.39
C THR A 228 7.62 16.49 3.36
N LEU A 229 6.31 16.80 3.30
CA LEU A 229 5.68 17.74 4.22
C LEU A 229 5.68 17.21 5.65
N ARG A 230 5.34 15.93 5.85
CA ARG A 230 5.38 15.28 7.18
C ARG A 230 6.78 15.30 7.78
N MET A 231 7.84 15.06 7.00
CA MET A 231 9.22 15.19 7.47
C MET A 231 9.51 16.63 7.95
N PHE A 232 9.14 17.63 7.16
CA PHE A 232 9.30 19.04 7.52
C PHE A 232 8.52 19.41 8.79
N LEU A 233 7.26 18.98 8.93
CA LEU A 233 6.43 19.30 10.09
C LEU A 233 6.90 18.57 11.34
N ASN A 234 7.33 17.31 11.22
CA ASN A 234 8.01 16.59 12.30
C ASN A 234 9.26 17.34 12.79
N ASP A 235 10.04 17.94 11.88
CA ASP A 235 11.27 18.66 12.24
C ASP A 235 11.03 20.07 12.79
N THR A 236 9.88 20.69 12.51
CA THR A 236 9.63 22.10 12.83
C THR A 236 8.54 22.32 13.88
N LEU A 237 7.56 21.44 13.96
CA LEU A 237 6.37 21.60 14.80
C LEU A 237 6.26 20.55 15.92
N SER A 238 7.14 19.55 15.94
CA SER A 238 7.12 18.47 16.93
C SER A 238 8.38 18.45 17.81
N THR A 239 8.23 17.82 18.97
CA THR A 239 9.32 17.52 19.92
C THR A 239 9.73 16.05 19.89
N PHE A 240 9.20 15.28 18.93
CA PHE A 240 9.47 13.86 18.75
C PHE A 240 10.95 13.57 18.53
N ASP A 241 11.43 12.46 19.12
CA ASP A 241 12.75 11.93 18.79
C ASP A 241 12.80 11.32 17.37
N ASP A 242 13.99 10.98 16.89
CA ASP A 242 14.18 10.43 15.53
C ASP A 242 13.33 9.18 15.26
N MET A 243 13.15 8.31 16.27
CA MET A 243 12.39 7.08 16.14
C MET A 243 10.89 7.34 16.18
N GLU A 244 10.43 8.24 17.04
CA GLU A 244 9.03 8.68 17.08
C GLU A 244 8.62 9.29 15.73
N LYS A 245 9.45 10.19 15.17
CA LYS A 245 9.25 10.73 13.82
C LYS A 245 9.12 9.60 12.78
N ALA A 246 10.00 8.61 12.83
CA ALA A 246 9.93 7.46 11.92
C ALA A 246 8.66 6.63 12.11
N LYS A 247 8.19 6.44 13.34
CA LYS A 247 6.95 5.73 13.65
C LYS A 247 5.71 6.45 13.12
N THR A 248 5.72 7.78 13.08
CA THR A 248 4.65 8.51 12.39
C THR A 248 4.60 8.25 10.87
N HIS A 249 5.74 7.85 10.26
CA HIS A 249 5.79 7.39 8.86
C HIS A 249 5.37 5.92 8.74
N VAL A 250 5.62 5.09 9.77
CA VAL A 250 5.06 3.73 9.85
C VAL A 250 3.53 3.77 9.89
N ALA A 251 2.93 4.72 10.60
CA ALA A 251 1.49 4.96 10.60
C ALA A 251 0.96 5.30 9.20
N VAL A 252 1.66 6.17 8.46
CA VAL A 252 1.33 6.48 7.04
C VAL A 252 1.46 5.25 6.14
N LEU A 253 2.53 4.46 6.30
CA LEU A 253 2.70 3.20 5.58
C LEU A 253 1.54 2.25 5.87
N TRP A 254 1.13 2.10 7.14
CA TRP A 254 0.03 1.22 7.50
C TRP A 254 -1.30 1.69 6.95
N ALA A 255 -1.63 2.97 7.12
CA ALA A 255 -2.85 3.57 6.61
C ALA A 255 -2.99 3.41 5.09
N SER A 256 -1.88 3.54 4.36
CA SER A 256 -1.88 3.40 2.89
C SER A 256 -1.99 1.96 2.39
N GLN A 257 -1.58 0.95 3.17
CA GLN A 257 -1.45 -0.44 2.70
C GLN A 257 -2.50 -1.40 3.27
N ALA A 258 -2.88 -1.25 4.55
CA ALA A 258 -3.68 -2.24 5.28
C ALA A 258 -5.05 -2.50 4.65
N ASN A 259 -5.68 -1.47 4.07
CA ASN A 259 -6.95 -1.60 3.34
C ASN A 259 -6.76 -1.82 1.84
N THR A 260 -5.72 -1.20 1.26
CA THR A 260 -5.45 -1.24 -0.18
C THR A 260 -5.16 -2.67 -0.66
N ILE A 261 -4.33 -3.42 0.07
CA ILE A 261 -3.97 -4.80 -0.29
C ILE A 261 -5.19 -5.73 -0.34
N PRO A 262 -6.02 -5.87 0.71
CA PRO A 262 -7.20 -6.73 0.67
C PRO A 262 -8.26 -6.24 -0.31
N ALA A 263 -8.42 -4.93 -0.52
CA ALA A 263 -9.34 -4.41 -1.53
C ALA A 263 -8.91 -4.78 -2.95
N THR A 264 -7.62 -4.69 -3.27
CA THR A 264 -7.07 -5.17 -4.54
C THR A 264 -7.29 -6.66 -4.73
N PHE A 265 -7.04 -7.46 -3.69
CA PHE A 265 -7.29 -8.90 -3.74
C PHE A 265 -8.74 -9.22 -4.09
N TRP A 266 -9.70 -8.65 -3.35
CA TRP A 266 -11.12 -8.93 -3.59
C TRP A 266 -11.58 -8.43 -4.95
N SER A 267 -11.12 -7.25 -5.36
CA SER A 267 -11.45 -6.68 -6.68
C SER A 267 -10.96 -7.60 -7.79
N LEU A 268 -9.68 -8.00 -7.75
CA LEU A 268 -9.10 -8.88 -8.75
C LEU A 268 -9.73 -10.28 -8.73
N PHE A 269 -9.99 -10.83 -7.55
CA PHE A 269 -10.68 -12.11 -7.40
C PHE A 269 -12.05 -12.13 -8.08
N TYR A 270 -12.90 -11.14 -7.79
CA TYR A 270 -14.25 -11.10 -8.35
C TYR A 270 -14.25 -10.80 -9.86
N LEU A 271 -13.31 -9.98 -10.35
CA LEU A 271 -13.14 -9.75 -11.77
C LEU A 271 -12.76 -11.03 -12.52
N LEU A 272 -11.77 -11.77 -12.02
CA LEU A 272 -11.35 -13.02 -12.65
C LEU A 272 -12.43 -14.11 -12.57
N LYS A 273 -13.19 -14.14 -11.46
CA LYS A 273 -14.31 -15.07 -11.28
C LYS A 273 -15.44 -14.77 -12.27
N GLN A 274 -15.82 -13.50 -12.45
CA GLN A 274 -16.86 -13.10 -13.41
C GLN A 274 -16.45 -13.42 -14.86
N HIS A 275 -15.21 -13.11 -15.23
CA HIS A 275 -14.69 -13.43 -16.55
C HIS A 275 -14.74 -14.93 -16.84
N HIS A 276 -14.35 -15.76 -15.87
CA HIS A 276 -14.44 -17.22 -16.01
C HIS A 276 -15.90 -17.70 -16.20
N GLN A 277 -16.87 -17.04 -15.57
CA GLN A 277 -18.30 -17.35 -15.68
C GLN A 277 -18.95 -16.74 -16.94
N GLY A 278 -18.17 -16.13 -17.84
CA GLY A 278 -18.64 -15.59 -19.12
C GLY A 278 -19.09 -14.12 -19.08
N GLY A 279 -18.83 -13.38 -17.99
CA GLY A 279 -19.09 -11.95 -17.89
C GLY A 279 -17.91 -11.10 -18.36
N ASN A 280 -18.12 -10.26 -19.39
CA ASN A 280 -17.04 -9.47 -20.01
C ASN A 280 -17.13 -7.95 -19.76
N GLU A 281 -18.18 -7.44 -19.11
CA GLU A 281 -18.46 -5.99 -19.05
C GLU A 281 -17.31 -5.15 -18.45
N ALA A 282 -16.68 -5.62 -17.38
CA ALA A 282 -15.59 -4.90 -16.74
C ALA A 282 -14.32 -4.87 -17.62
N ILE A 283 -14.09 -5.94 -18.36
CA ILE A 283 -12.94 -6.09 -19.27
C ILE A 283 -13.16 -5.23 -20.52
N GLU A 284 -14.36 -5.25 -21.09
CA GLU A 284 -14.76 -4.42 -22.23
C GLU A 284 -14.66 -2.92 -21.92
N ARG A 285 -15.01 -2.48 -20.70
CA ARG A 285 -14.85 -1.06 -20.31
C ARG A 285 -13.40 -0.60 -20.22
N ILE A 286 -12.46 -1.49 -19.92
CA ILE A 286 -11.02 -1.15 -19.84
C ILE A 286 -10.41 -1.07 -21.24
N HIS A 287 -10.89 -1.94 -22.13
CA HIS A 287 -10.59 -1.98 -23.55
C HIS A 287 -10.86 -0.66 -24.28
N ASP A 288 -11.96 0.01 -23.91
CA ASP A 288 -12.36 1.28 -24.51
C ASP A 288 -11.43 2.46 -24.15
N PHE A 289 -10.48 2.26 -23.23
CA PHE A 289 -9.44 3.25 -22.92
C PHE A 289 -8.24 3.12 -23.88
N PRO A 290 -7.97 4.13 -24.74
CA PRO A 290 -6.94 4.06 -25.78
C PRO A 290 -5.50 3.84 -25.29
N SER A 291 -5.23 4.07 -23.99
CA SER A 291 -3.91 3.99 -23.36
C SER A 291 -3.51 2.58 -22.90
N CYS A 292 -4.36 1.56 -23.05
CA CYS A 292 -4.11 0.20 -22.56
C CYS A 292 -3.49 -0.75 -23.61
N GLN A 293 -2.46 -0.32 -24.36
CA GLN A 293 -1.77 -1.20 -25.32
C GLN A 293 -0.50 -1.83 -24.72
N GLY A 294 -0.61 -3.11 -24.32
CA GLY A 294 0.45 -3.92 -23.69
C GLY A 294 0.09 -4.31 -22.25
N GLY A 295 0.31 -5.57 -21.84
CA GLY A 295 -0.09 -6.02 -20.50
C GLY A 295 0.14 -7.51 -20.18
N PHE A 296 -0.22 -7.86 -18.95
CA PHE A 296 -0.17 -9.22 -18.42
C PHE A 296 -1.51 -9.93 -18.64
N HIS A 297 -1.46 -11.20 -19.03
CA HIS A 297 -2.63 -12.09 -19.02
C HIS A 297 -2.83 -12.67 -17.62
N PHE A 298 -4.07 -12.74 -17.14
CA PHE A 298 -4.39 -13.28 -15.81
C PHE A 298 -5.56 -14.28 -15.88
N ALA A 299 -5.45 -15.38 -15.14
CA ALA A 299 -6.52 -16.37 -14.98
C ALA A 299 -6.52 -16.94 -13.54
N LEU A 300 -7.69 -17.36 -13.05
CA LEU A 300 -7.77 -18.18 -11.84
C LEU A 300 -7.23 -19.58 -12.13
N GLY A 301 -6.46 -20.14 -11.19
CA GLY A 301 -5.88 -21.47 -11.36
C GLY A 301 -6.90 -22.61 -11.30
N GLU A 302 -6.63 -23.68 -12.04
CA GLU A 302 -7.56 -24.79 -12.31
C GLU A 302 -8.07 -25.51 -11.05
N ARG A 303 -7.26 -25.61 -9.99
CA ARG A 303 -7.67 -26.26 -8.73
C ARG A 303 -8.84 -25.56 -8.05
N PHE A 304 -8.95 -24.24 -8.20
CA PHE A 304 -10.08 -23.50 -7.63
C PHE A 304 -11.36 -23.72 -8.45
N LEU A 305 -11.24 -23.80 -9.77
CA LEU A 305 -12.36 -23.97 -10.70
C LEU A 305 -13.09 -25.31 -10.49
N GLN A 306 -12.37 -26.36 -10.09
CA GLN A 306 -12.94 -27.68 -9.82
C GLN A 306 -13.79 -27.74 -8.54
N HIS A 307 -13.58 -26.82 -7.58
CA HIS A 307 -14.30 -26.79 -6.31
C HIS A 307 -15.43 -25.75 -6.24
N SER A 308 -15.58 -24.91 -7.28
CA SER A 308 -16.56 -23.82 -7.32
C SER A 308 -17.79 -24.08 -8.21
N GLN A 309 -17.99 -25.33 -8.66
CA GLN A 309 -19.21 -25.77 -9.35
C GLN A 309 -20.24 -26.33 -8.37
#